data_AF-A0A167G4N5-F1
#
_entry.id   AF-A0A167G4N5-F1
#
_cell.length_a   1.000
_cell.length_b   1.000
_cell.length_c   1.000
_cell.angle_alpha   90.00
_cell.angle_beta   90.00
_cell.angle_gamma   90.00
#
_symmetry.space_group_name_H-M   'P 1'
#
loop_
_entity.id
_entity.type
_entity.pdbx_description
1 polymer ?
#
loop_
_entity_poly.entity_id
_entity_poly.type
_entity_poly.pdbx_seq_one_letter_code
_entity_poly.pdbx_strand_id
1 'polypeptide(L)'
;MLGPPGAFKTCHPANITVSELPIKWENLPFQPIPVSRRTQVAAKRYYVRSKPGGSRFRTSIAVENQFAEQEINLLYWASSLHNLSNTHVKKYLLAHPDSDASQLELPETRMVYGGLFQHGPESGDKRRGLVILIEELVKDNEGNERGKGFVKFIGNSSPVPRQREGPAGVVARYLSFFQHLQYEKTGHRAFISDYQGAWTGATRDVSLTLAFSDLGPLFGDGNVCTSFEDFTLYHPCNVYCRAFGLKPLLVDISNDASKKRAQSPTSEPEFPSVADVIVEVLGNRSAKSGPAPLAANEPAPDSGTSALQDAPSTRKSRRLQDKSKKAGTNCK
;
A
#
# COMPACT_ATOMS: atom_id res chain seq x y z
N MET A 1 14.23 7.26 -0.74
CA MET A 1 14.11 8.22 0.38
C MET A 1 12.98 7.79 1.29
N LEU A 2 13.04 8.20 2.55
CA LEU A 2 11.94 8.00 3.50
C LEU A 2 11.46 9.36 3.99
N GLY A 3 10.15 9.55 4.01
CA GLY A 3 9.55 10.70 4.68
C GLY A 3 9.71 10.62 6.21
N PRO A 4 9.36 11.69 6.94
CA PRO A 4 9.27 11.61 8.40
C PRO A 4 8.29 10.51 8.82
N PRO A 5 8.45 9.90 10.01
CA PRO A 5 7.53 8.88 10.48
C PRO A 5 6.09 9.40 10.49
N GLY A 6 5.18 8.64 9.88
CA GLY A 6 3.75 8.95 9.88
C GLY A 6 3.12 8.79 11.26
N ALA A 7 1.80 8.96 11.34
CA ALA A 7 1.06 8.94 12.61
C ALA A 7 1.10 7.58 13.33
N PHE A 8 1.08 6.48 12.59
CA PHE A 8 0.89 5.12 13.11
C PHE A 8 1.90 4.07 12.59
N LYS A 9 2.76 4.44 11.62
CA LYS A 9 3.82 3.55 11.08
C LYS A 9 5.19 4.20 11.15
N THR A 10 6.19 3.45 11.62
CA THR A 10 7.59 3.80 11.40
C THR A 10 8.02 3.28 10.04
N CYS A 11 8.85 4.02 9.32
CA CYS A 11 9.39 3.61 8.04
C CYS A 11 10.92 3.65 8.11
N HIS A 12 11.57 2.57 7.70
CA HIS A 12 13.02 2.37 7.81
C HIS A 12 13.59 1.91 6.48
N PRO A 13 14.84 2.28 6.15
CA PRO A 13 15.47 1.79 4.94
C PRO A 13 15.90 0.36 5.23
N ALA A 14 15.56 -0.56 4.35
CA ALA A 14 15.93 -1.96 4.46
C ALA A 14 16.52 -2.45 3.14
N ASN A 15 17.06 -3.65 3.17
CA ASN A 15 17.49 -4.34 1.98
C ASN A 15 16.85 -5.73 1.97
N ILE A 16 16.37 -6.13 0.80
CA ILE A 16 15.88 -7.48 0.56
C ILE A 16 16.65 -8.08 -0.61
N THR A 17 16.92 -9.37 -0.51
CA THR A 17 17.41 -10.18 -1.64
C THR A 17 16.39 -11.29 -1.80
N VAL A 18 15.80 -11.36 -2.99
CA VAL A 18 14.83 -12.39 -3.34
C VAL A 18 15.58 -13.53 -4.02
N SER A 19 15.37 -14.78 -3.58
CA SER A 19 16.08 -15.95 -4.12
C SER A 19 15.46 -16.48 -5.41
N GLU A 20 14.18 -16.22 -5.65
CA GLU A 20 13.42 -16.73 -6.79
C GLU A 20 12.39 -15.72 -7.28
N LEU A 21 12.08 -15.73 -8.57
CA LEU A 21 11.09 -14.81 -9.12
C LEU A 21 9.69 -15.29 -8.70
N PRO A 22 8.87 -14.45 -8.02
CA PRO A 22 7.50 -14.84 -7.74
C PRO A 22 6.73 -15.03 -9.06
N ILE A 23 6.02 -16.15 -9.23
CA ILE A 23 5.23 -16.45 -10.46
C ILE A 23 4.30 -15.29 -10.83
N LYS A 24 3.69 -14.66 -9.82
CA LYS A 24 2.80 -13.50 -10.01
C LYS A 24 3.50 -12.27 -10.60
N TRP A 25 4.83 -12.24 -10.62
CA TRP A 25 5.64 -11.14 -11.12
C TRP A 25 6.17 -11.38 -12.54
N GLU A 26 5.99 -12.57 -13.12
CA GLU A 26 6.49 -12.90 -14.46
C GLU A 26 6.04 -11.92 -15.54
N ASN A 27 4.81 -11.41 -15.41
CA ASN A 27 4.19 -10.51 -16.38
C ASN A 27 4.21 -9.03 -15.96
N LEU A 28 4.98 -8.65 -14.93
CA LEU A 28 5.12 -7.24 -14.59
C LEU A 28 5.93 -6.51 -15.67
N PRO A 29 5.55 -5.26 -16.03
CA PRO A 29 6.28 -4.49 -17.05
C PRO A 29 7.73 -4.20 -16.64
N PHE A 30 8.04 -4.25 -15.34
CA PHE A 30 9.39 -4.24 -14.79
C PHE A 30 9.43 -5.02 -13.47
N GLN A 31 10.63 -5.46 -13.08
CA GLN A 31 10.83 -6.20 -11.84
C GLN A 31 11.23 -5.26 -10.69
N PRO A 32 10.36 -5.00 -9.70
CA PRO A 32 10.66 -4.05 -8.63
C PRO A 32 11.79 -4.55 -7.71
N ILE A 33 11.87 -5.87 -7.50
CA ILE A 33 12.92 -6.51 -6.71
C ILE A 33 13.54 -7.65 -7.53
N PRO A 34 14.69 -7.41 -8.20
CA PRO A 34 15.37 -8.43 -9.00
C PRO A 34 15.89 -9.59 -8.14
N VAL A 35 15.80 -10.80 -8.69
CA VAL A 35 16.32 -12.04 -8.07
C VAL A 35 17.83 -11.96 -7.88
N SER A 36 18.31 -12.49 -6.76
CA SER A 36 19.73 -12.55 -6.38
C SER A 36 20.43 -11.20 -6.32
N ARG A 37 19.68 -10.09 -6.26
CA ARG A 37 20.21 -8.74 -6.14
C ARG A 37 19.67 -8.07 -4.90
N ARG A 38 20.60 -7.61 -4.06
CA ARG A 38 20.30 -6.79 -2.89
C ARG A 38 19.62 -5.51 -3.35
N THR A 39 18.36 -5.34 -2.97
CA THR A 39 17.50 -4.25 -3.40
C THR A 39 17.08 -3.43 -2.18
N GLN A 40 17.24 -2.11 -2.27
CA GLN A 40 16.79 -1.20 -1.22
C GLN A 40 15.26 -1.08 -1.24
N VAL A 41 14.66 -1.17 -0.07
CA VAL A 41 13.21 -1.13 0.12
C VAL A 41 12.86 -0.26 1.33
N ALA A 42 11.61 0.20 1.38
CA ALA A 42 11.05 0.85 2.55
C ALA A 42 10.35 -0.20 3.43
N ALA A 43 10.87 -0.44 4.63
CA ALA A 43 10.26 -1.34 5.61
C ALA A 43 9.40 -0.54 6.58
N LYS A 44 8.11 -0.86 6.65
CA LYS A 44 7.11 -0.18 7.48
C LYS A 44 6.63 -1.10 8.60
N ARG A 45 6.51 -0.54 9.79
CA ARG A 45 6.06 -1.28 10.99
C ARG A 45 5.14 -0.43 11.86
N TYR A 46 4.04 -1.04 12.30
CA TYR A 46 3.02 -0.42 13.14
C TYR A 46 3.54 -0.04 14.53
N TYR A 47 3.04 1.06 15.07
CA TYR A 47 3.26 1.44 16.44
C TYR A 47 2.06 2.20 16.99
N VAL A 48 1.85 2.13 18.30
CA VAL A 48 0.84 2.92 19.01
C VAL A 48 1.50 4.04 19.81
N ARG A 49 0.74 5.09 20.11
CA ARG A 49 1.17 6.16 21.02
C ARG A 49 0.25 6.19 22.23
N SER A 50 0.80 6.55 23.39
CA SER A 50 -0.02 6.77 24.59
C SER A 50 -0.95 7.97 24.46
N LYS A 51 -0.55 8.96 23.65
CA LYS A 51 -1.33 10.15 23.30
C LYS A 51 -0.79 10.76 22.00
N PRO A 52 -1.54 11.64 21.30
CA PRO A 52 -1.01 12.39 20.16
C PRO A 52 0.34 13.03 20.48
N GLY A 53 1.34 12.78 19.64
CA GLY A 53 2.73 13.26 19.85
C GLY A 53 3.54 12.54 20.94
N GLY A 54 2.92 11.68 21.76
CA GLY A 54 3.58 10.95 22.85
C GLY A 54 4.54 9.83 22.41
N SER A 55 5.13 9.14 23.39
CA SER A 55 6.06 8.02 23.17
C SER A 55 5.44 6.91 22.32
N ARG A 56 6.28 6.25 21.51
CA ARG A 56 5.88 5.15 20.64
C ARG A 56 6.08 3.82 21.34
N PHE A 57 5.09 2.95 21.27
CA PHE A 57 5.11 1.60 21.84
C PHE A 57 4.82 0.56 20.76
N ARG A 58 5.36 -0.64 20.94
CA ARG A 58 5.05 -1.80 20.12
C ARG A 58 3.91 -2.58 20.77
N THR A 59 3.04 -3.14 19.94
CA THR A 59 1.94 -4.01 20.37
C THR A 59 2.36 -5.47 20.28
N SER A 60 1.43 -6.39 20.55
CA SER A 60 1.69 -7.82 20.32
C SER A 60 1.87 -8.10 18.82
N ILE A 61 2.63 -9.15 18.48
CA ILE A 61 2.85 -9.59 17.09
C ILE A 61 1.51 -9.81 16.37
N ALA A 62 0.52 -10.40 17.03
CA ALA A 62 -0.80 -10.63 16.45
C ALA A 62 -1.48 -9.33 15.98
N VAL A 63 -1.42 -8.28 16.81
CA VAL A 63 -1.99 -6.96 16.48
C VAL A 63 -1.20 -6.28 15.35
N GLU A 64 0.13 -6.33 15.38
CA GLU A 64 0.95 -5.76 14.29
C GLU A 64 0.71 -6.49 12.95
N ASN A 65 0.55 -7.82 12.97
CA ASN A 65 0.29 -8.61 11.78
C ASN A 65 -1.08 -8.28 11.17
N GLN A 66 -2.14 -8.22 11.99
CA GLN A 66 -3.48 -7.84 11.54
C GLN A 66 -3.47 -6.45 10.88
N PHE A 67 -2.77 -5.49 11.50
CA PHE A 67 -2.61 -4.16 10.93
C PHE A 67 -1.86 -4.20 9.58
N ALA A 68 -0.76 -4.97 9.48
CA ALA A 68 -0.02 -5.09 8.22
C ALA A 68 -0.87 -5.72 7.10
N GLU A 69 -1.71 -6.70 7.42
CA GLU A 69 -2.65 -7.32 6.48
C GLU A 69 -3.71 -6.33 5.96
N GLN A 70 -4.26 -5.47 6.83
CA GLN A 70 -5.18 -4.41 6.41
C GLN A 70 -4.48 -3.39 5.49
N GLU A 71 -3.26 -3.01 5.82
CA GLU A 71 -2.47 -2.06 5.04
C GLU A 71 -2.09 -2.58 3.64
N ILE A 72 -1.73 -3.87 3.51
CA ILE A 72 -1.44 -4.41 2.18
C ILE A 72 -2.71 -4.52 1.33
N ASN A 73 -3.86 -4.83 1.96
CA ASN A 73 -5.15 -4.83 1.26
C ASN A 73 -5.49 -3.43 0.76
N LEU A 74 -5.25 -2.39 1.58
CA LEU A 74 -5.39 -0.99 1.19
C LEU A 74 -4.55 -0.68 -0.05
N LEU A 75 -3.27 -1.06 -0.05
CA LEU A 75 -2.37 -0.84 -1.19
C LEU A 75 -2.83 -1.59 -2.45
N TYR A 76 -3.35 -2.81 -2.30
CA TYR A 76 -3.89 -3.61 -3.40
C TYR A 76 -5.10 -2.93 -4.08
N TRP A 77 -6.06 -2.48 -3.28
CA TRP A 77 -7.24 -1.76 -3.79
C TRP A 77 -6.87 -0.42 -4.41
N ALA A 78 -5.94 0.31 -3.78
CA ALA A 78 -5.45 1.59 -4.30
C ALA A 78 -4.72 1.42 -5.64
N SER A 79 -3.92 0.38 -5.78
CA SER A 79 -3.28 0.02 -7.06
C SER A 79 -4.32 -0.26 -8.14
N SER A 80 -5.38 -0.98 -7.79
CA SER A 80 -6.46 -1.32 -8.73
C SER A 80 -7.27 -0.09 -9.18
N LEU A 81 -7.66 0.79 -8.25
CA LEU A 81 -8.38 2.03 -8.55
C LEU A 81 -7.53 3.04 -9.33
N HIS A 82 -6.23 3.10 -9.06
CA HIS A 82 -5.32 3.96 -9.83
C HIS A 82 -5.17 3.44 -11.27
N ASN A 83 -5.03 2.12 -11.43
CA ASN A 83 -4.96 1.49 -12.75
C ASN A 83 -6.26 1.63 -13.55
N LEU A 84 -7.43 1.55 -12.88
CA LEU A 84 -8.73 1.85 -13.48
C LEU A 84 -8.71 3.25 -14.15
N SER A 85 -8.25 4.27 -13.42
CA SER A 85 -8.13 5.64 -13.94
C SER A 85 -7.16 5.74 -15.11
N ASN A 86 -5.97 5.15 -14.99
CA ASN A 86 -4.98 5.11 -16.08
C ASN A 86 -5.53 4.44 -17.35
N THR A 87 -6.21 3.30 -17.20
CA THR A 87 -6.84 2.59 -18.33
C THR A 87 -7.95 3.41 -18.95
N HIS A 88 -8.76 4.11 -18.14
CA HIS A 88 -9.80 5.00 -18.64
C HIS A 88 -9.21 6.13 -19.50
N VAL A 89 -8.17 6.80 -19.01
CA VAL A 89 -7.49 7.87 -19.77
C VAL A 89 -7.00 7.36 -21.12
N LYS A 90 -6.29 6.23 -21.15
CA LYS A 90 -5.80 5.62 -22.39
C LYS A 90 -6.93 5.31 -23.37
N LYS A 91 -8.00 4.67 -22.90
CA LYS A 91 -9.17 4.34 -23.74
C LYS A 91 -9.89 5.59 -24.26
N TYR A 92 -10.02 6.63 -23.43
CA TYR A 92 -10.65 7.88 -23.82
C TYR A 92 -9.90 8.57 -24.95
N LEU A 93 -8.56 8.66 -24.84
CA LEU A 93 -7.72 9.31 -25.85
C LEU A 93 -7.68 8.53 -27.16
N LEU A 94 -7.71 7.19 -27.11
CA LEU A 94 -7.83 6.36 -28.31
C LEU A 94 -9.15 6.59 -29.04
N ALA A 95 -10.24 6.80 -28.30
CA ALA A 95 -11.56 7.05 -28.87
C ALA A 95 -11.76 8.52 -29.31
N HIS A 96 -11.03 9.46 -28.73
CA HIS A 96 -11.18 10.90 -28.96
C HIS A 96 -9.81 11.59 -29.16
N PRO A 97 -9.09 11.27 -30.25
CA PRO A 97 -7.73 11.77 -30.49
C PRO A 97 -7.65 13.30 -30.58
N ASP A 98 -8.73 13.96 -31.01
CA ASP A 98 -8.79 15.42 -31.20
C ASP A 98 -9.50 16.16 -30.05
N SER A 99 -9.74 15.48 -28.91
CA SER A 99 -10.38 16.11 -27.75
C SER A 99 -9.45 17.09 -27.01
N ASP A 100 -10.02 18.01 -26.24
CA ASP A 100 -9.24 18.90 -25.35
C ASP A 100 -8.27 18.12 -24.44
N ALA A 101 -8.63 16.89 -24.06
CA ALA A 101 -7.80 16.04 -23.22
C ALA A 101 -6.49 15.63 -23.90
N SER A 102 -6.45 15.49 -25.23
CA SER A 102 -5.23 15.14 -25.96
C SER A 102 -4.21 16.27 -26.02
N GLN A 103 -4.64 17.50 -25.75
CA GLN A 103 -3.79 18.68 -25.70
C GLN A 103 -3.21 18.95 -24.30
N LEU A 104 -3.64 18.20 -23.28
CA LEU A 104 -3.15 18.37 -21.91
C LEU A 104 -1.85 17.60 -21.69
N GLU A 105 -1.00 18.12 -20.80
CA GLU A 105 0.08 17.32 -20.22
C GLU A 105 -0.56 16.22 -19.36
N LEU A 106 -0.25 14.96 -19.65
CA LEU A 106 -0.76 13.80 -18.93
C LEU A 106 0.36 13.12 -18.13
N PRO A 107 0.45 13.40 -16.82
CA PRO A 107 1.44 12.76 -15.97
C PRO A 107 1.37 11.23 -15.98
N GLU A 108 2.50 10.58 -16.28
CA GLU A 108 2.63 9.15 -15.98
C GLU A 108 2.77 8.95 -14.47
N THR A 109 1.78 8.28 -13.87
CA THR A 109 1.72 8.03 -12.43
C THR A 109 1.40 6.56 -12.19
N ARG A 110 2.00 5.99 -11.14
CA ARG A 110 1.71 4.62 -10.69
C ARG A 110 1.77 4.52 -9.18
N MET A 111 1.16 3.46 -8.68
CA MET A 111 1.30 3.06 -7.29
C MET A 111 2.60 2.32 -7.08
N VAL A 112 3.25 2.54 -5.94
CA VAL A 112 4.39 1.73 -5.51
C VAL A 112 3.94 0.29 -5.30
N TYR A 113 4.76 -0.65 -5.75
CA TYR A 113 4.61 -2.05 -5.40
C TYR A 113 5.01 -2.24 -3.95
N GLY A 114 4.24 -3.07 -3.27
CA GLY A 114 4.52 -3.48 -1.91
C GLY A 114 4.05 -4.90 -1.65
N GLY A 115 4.46 -5.43 -0.52
CA GLY A 115 4.16 -6.78 -0.09
C GLY A 115 4.42 -6.95 1.40
N LEU A 116 3.99 -8.10 1.93
CA LEU A 116 4.26 -8.48 3.29
C LEU A 116 5.55 -9.31 3.36
N PHE A 117 6.35 -9.06 4.40
CA PHE A 117 7.50 -9.87 4.74
C PHE A 117 7.28 -10.48 6.13
N GLN A 118 7.34 -11.81 6.22
CA GLN A 118 7.24 -12.53 7.47
C GLN A 118 8.62 -12.96 7.96
N HIS A 119 8.94 -12.60 9.20
CA HIS A 119 10.14 -13.05 9.88
C HIS A 119 10.09 -14.57 10.17
N GLY A 120 11.08 -15.29 9.65
CA GLY A 120 11.20 -16.74 9.83
C GLY A 120 11.62 -17.17 11.25
N PRO A 121 11.66 -18.50 11.51
CA PRO A 121 11.98 -19.08 12.81
C PRO A 121 13.30 -18.59 13.43
N GLU A 122 14.31 -18.33 12.59
CA GLU A 122 15.64 -17.87 12.98
C GLU A 122 15.70 -16.41 13.45
N SER A 123 14.59 -15.65 13.37
CA SER A 123 14.58 -14.21 13.71
C SER A 123 14.59 -13.91 15.22
N GLY A 124 14.74 -14.94 16.07
CA GLY A 124 14.63 -14.88 17.53
C GLY A 124 13.20 -14.68 18.02
N ASP A 125 12.94 -14.98 19.29
CA ASP A 125 11.57 -15.04 19.84
C ASP A 125 10.79 -13.72 19.74
N LYS A 126 11.48 -12.58 19.76
CA LYS A 126 10.85 -11.25 19.68
C LYS A 126 10.35 -10.87 18.28
N ARG A 127 10.76 -11.60 17.24
CA ARG A 127 10.41 -11.30 15.84
C ARG A 127 9.88 -12.50 15.08
N ARG A 128 10.03 -13.73 15.58
CA ARG A 128 9.50 -14.93 14.94
C ARG A 128 8.00 -14.75 14.66
N GLY A 129 7.61 -14.88 13.38
CA GLY A 129 6.24 -14.72 12.93
C GLY A 129 5.76 -13.26 12.77
N LEU A 130 6.60 -12.26 13.08
CA LEU A 130 6.28 -10.85 12.82
C LEU A 130 6.19 -10.60 11.33
N VAL A 131 5.10 -9.95 10.91
CA VAL A 131 4.86 -9.47 9.56
C VAL A 131 5.13 -7.97 9.51
N ILE A 132 5.88 -7.53 8.50
CA ILE A 132 6.11 -6.12 8.20
C ILE A 132 5.74 -5.82 6.76
N LEU A 133 5.37 -4.57 6.49
CA LEU A 133 5.08 -4.10 5.14
C LEU A 133 6.40 -3.67 4.46
N ILE A 134 6.64 -4.15 3.26
CA ILE A 134 7.78 -3.79 2.42
C ILE A 134 7.24 -3.09 1.17
N GLU A 135 7.78 -1.93 0.85
CA GLU A 135 7.45 -1.18 -0.37
C GLU A 135 8.71 -0.85 -1.17
N GLU A 136 8.54 -0.57 -2.46
CA GLU A 136 9.57 0.06 -3.27
C GLU A 136 10.11 1.32 -2.58
N LEU A 137 11.43 1.44 -2.50
CA LEU A 137 12.05 2.66 -2.02
C LEU A 137 12.04 3.70 -3.13
N VAL A 138 11.10 4.65 -3.07
CA VAL A 138 11.03 5.76 -4.01
C VAL A 138 12.33 6.57 -3.97
N LYS A 139 13.07 6.63 -5.08
CA LYS A 139 14.34 7.36 -5.17
C LYS A 139 14.07 8.84 -5.45
N ASP A 140 15.05 9.68 -5.21
CA ASP A 140 15.06 11.05 -5.75
C ASP A 140 16.10 11.06 -6.87
N ASN A 141 15.81 11.75 -7.97
CA ASN A 141 16.76 11.89 -9.06
C ASN A 141 17.97 12.76 -8.68
N GLU A 142 17.86 13.56 -7.62
CA GLU A 142 18.91 14.50 -7.20
C GLU A 142 19.87 13.94 -6.15
N GLY A 143 19.71 12.69 -5.71
CA GLY A 143 20.57 12.09 -4.67
C GLY A 143 20.46 12.81 -3.31
N ASN A 144 19.50 13.71 -3.14
CA ASN A 144 19.33 14.50 -1.92
C ASN A 144 18.87 13.59 -0.76
N GLU A 145 19.71 13.45 0.26
CA GLU A 145 19.52 12.48 1.36
C GLU A 145 18.39 12.84 2.35
N ARG A 146 17.72 14.00 2.20
CA ARG A 146 16.85 14.59 3.26
C ARG A 146 15.36 14.71 2.91
N GLY A 147 14.81 13.80 2.12
CA GLY A 147 13.35 13.70 1.94
C GLY A 147 12.67 14.90 1.26
N LYS A 148 13.44 15.85 0.71
CA LYS A 148 12.92 17.06 0.06
C LYS A 148 12.11 16.76 -1.21
N GLY A 149 12.31 15.60 -1.84
CA GLY A 149 11.56 15.17 -3.02
C GLY A 149 10.26 14.41 -2.74
N PHE A 150 9.95 14.04 -1.48
CA PHE A 150 8.69 13.34 -1.17
C PHE A 150 7.60 14.34 -0.81
N VAL A 151 6.59 14.44 -1.69
CA VAL A 151 5.56 15.49 -1.65
C VAL A 151 4.20 14.87 -1.43
N LYS A 152 3.41 15.53 -0.59
CA LYS A 152 1.98 15.26 -0.44
C LYS A 152 1.20 16.13 -1.44
N PHE A 153 0.65 15.50 -2.47
CA PHE A 153 -0.17 16.11 -3.52
C PHE A 153 -1.61 16.39 -3.04
N ILE A 154 -2.24 15.47 -2.31
CA ILE A 154 -3.62 15.60 -1.80
C ILE A 154 -3.68 15.11 -0.35
N GLY A 155 -4.54 15.72 0.46
CA GLY A 155 -4.79 15.31 1.85
C GLY A 155 -5.71 14.09 1.96
N ASN A 156 -5.69 13.43 3.12
CA ASN A 156 -6.75 12.49 3.50
C ASN A 156 -8.01 13.21 4.02
N SER A 157 -7.88 14.45 4.47
CA SER A 157 -8.98 15.27 5.02
C SER A 157 -9.55 16.30 4.04
N SER A 158 -9.08 16.32 2.80
CA SER A 158 -9.51 17.30 1.80
C SER A 158 -9.17 16.82 0.38
N PRO A 159 -10.11 16.93 -0.57
CA PRO A 159 -9.86 16.62 -1.99
C PRO A 159 -9.10 17.72 -2.73
N VAL A 160 -8.74 18.81 -2.04
CA VAL A 160 -8.07 19.95 -2.67
C VAL A 160 -6.57 19.65 -2.84
N PRO A 161 -6.01 19.83 -4.05
CA PRO A 161 -4.58 19.77 -4.30
C PRO A 161 -3.77 20.68 -3.36
N ARG A 162 -2.77 20.11 -2.69
CA ARG A 162 -1.80 20.85 -1.86
C ARG A 162 -0.75 21.57 -2.70
N GLN A 163 -0.40 20.99 -3.85
CA GLN A 163 0.51 21.60 -4.83
C GLN A 163 -0.33 22.27 -5.91
N ARG A 164 -0.12 23.56 -6.13
CA ARG A 164 -0.90 24.35 -7.11
C ARG A 164 -0.10 24.71 -8.36
N GLU A 165 1.20 24.88 -8.21
CA GLU A 165 2.07 25.41 -9.26
C GLU A 165 3.19 24.44 -9.62
N GLY A 166 3.82 24.71 -10.76
CA GLY A 166 4.93 23.93 -11.28
C GLY A 166 4.55 22.47 -11.59
N PRO A 167 5.57 21.63 -11.81
CA PRO A 167 5.36 20.25 -12.22
C PRO A 167 4.57 19.42 -11.19
N ALA A 168 4.82 19.62 -9.89
CA ALA A 168 4.06 18.96 -8.82
C ALA A 168 2.58 19.39 -8.78
N GLY A 169 2.27 20.65 -9.13
CA GLY A 169 0.89 21.13 -9.27
C GLY A 169 0.14 20.50 -10.44
N VAL A 170 0.82 20.25 -11.57
CA VAL A 170 0.25 19.49 -12.70
C VAL A 170 -0.18 18.09 -12.25
N VAL A 171 0.69 17.40 -11.52
CA VAL A 171 0.40 16.06 -10.97
C VAL A 171 -0.74 16.10 -9.97
N ALA A 172 -0.72 17.06 -9.03
CA ALA A 172 -1.77 17.15 -8.03
C ALA A 172 -3.16 17.39 -8.65
N ARG A 173 -3.25 18.21 -9.71
CA ARG A 173 -4.50 18.38 -10.48
C ARG A 173 -4.90 17.12 -11.21
N TYR A 174 -3.96 16.42 -11.84
CA TYR A 174 -4.23 15.17 -12.55
C TYR A 174 -4.72 14.07 -11.60
N LEU A 175 -4.08 13.92 -10.43
CA LEU A 175 -4.49 12.98 -9.39
C LEU A 175 -5.81 13.40 -8.73
N SER A 176 -6.10 14.69 -8.62
CA SER A 176 -7.41 15.16 -8.15
C SER A 176 -8.51 14.76 -9.13
N PHE A 177 -8.25 14.86 -10.45
CA PHE A 177 -9.13 14.29 -11.47
C PHE A 177 -9.32 12.77 -11.31
N PHE A 178 -8.28 12.02 -10.93
CA PHE A 178 -8.42 10.59 -10.64
C PHE A 178 -9.42 10.34 -9.50
N GLN A 179 -9.43 11.16 -8.44
CA GLN A 179 -10.41 11.02 -7.36
C GLN A 179 -11.84 11.15 -7.88
N HIS A 180 -12.10 12.17 -8.69
CA HIS A 180 -13.42 12.41 -9.28
C HIS A 180 -13.82 11.27 -10.24
N LEU A 181 -12.91 10.86 -11.12
CA LEU A 181 -13.15 9.74 -12.03
C LEU A 181 -13.46 8.45 -11.27
N GLN A 182 -12.70 8.13 -10.21
CA GLN A 182 -12.92 6.94 -9.39
C GLN A 182 -14.28 7.01 -8.67
N TYR A 183 -14.61 8.17 -8.11
CA TYR A 183 -15.90 8.40 -7.47
C TYR A 183 -17.05 8.10 -8.44
N GLU A 184 -17.01 8.63 -9.66
CA GLU A 184 -18.01 8.35 -10.70
C GLU A 184 -18.01 6.87 -11.13
N LYS A 185 -16.84 6.30 -11.44
CA LYS A 185 -16.72 4.93 -11.97
C LYS A 185 -17.07 3.84 -10.95
N THR A 186 -17.00 4.14 -9.66
CA THR A 186 -17.36 3.22 -8.58
C THR A 186 -18.81 3.37 -8.14
N GLY A 187 -19.61 4.21 -8.83
CA GLY A 187 -20.97 4.51 -8.43
C GLY A 187 -21.02 5.21 -7.08
N HIS A 188 -20.12 6.18 -6.88
CA HIS A 188 -20.02 7.02 -5.68
C HIS A 188 -19.69 6.26 -4.41
N ARG A 189 -18.89 5.18 -4.50
CA ARG A 189 -18.54 4.31 -3.36
C ARG A 189 -17.11 4.46 -2.87
N ALA A 190 -16.20 4.87 -3.76
CA ALA A 190 -14.78 4.82 -3.50
C ALA A 190 -13.98 5.81 -4.34
N PHE A 191 -12.98 6.42 -3.71
CA PHE A 191 -11.90 7.09 -4.42
C PHE A 191 -10.63 7.03 -3.58
N ILE A 192 -9.48 7.24 -4.21
CA ILE A 192 -8.24 7.28 -3.45
C ILE A 192 -8.01 8.68 -2.87
N SER A 193 -7.65 8.77 -1.59
CA SER A 193 -7.25 10.02 -0.96
C SER A 193 -5.75 10.04 -0.69
N ASP A 194 -5.25 11.09 -0.04
CA ASP A 194 -3.90 11.08 0.53
C ASP A 194 -2.77 10.87 -0.49
N TYR A 195 -2.95 11.39 -1.71
CA TYR A 195 -1.93 11.35 -2.76
C TYR A 195 -0.59 11.90 -2.29
N GLN A 196 0.41 11.03 -2.14
CA GLN A 196 1.79 11.38 -1.78
C GLN A 196 2.79 10.51 -2.55
N GLY A 197 4.00 11.01 -2.79
CA GLY A 197 4.96 10.31 -3.63
C GLY A 197 6.21 11.14 -3.83
N ALA A 198 7.10 10.71 -4.72
CA ALA A 198 8.23 11.54 -5.12
C ALA A 198 8.18 11.94 -6.58
N TRP A 199 8.91 13.00 -6.88
CA TRP A 199 9.13 13.47 -8.23
C TRP A 199 10.38 12.81 -8.82
N THR A 200 10.22 11.79 -9.66
CA THR A 200 11.33 11.06 -10.30
C THR A 200 11.28 11.15 -11.82
N GLY A 201 11.58 12.32 -12.38
CA GLY A 201 11.78 12.47 -13.82
C GLY A 201 10.52 12.17 -14.63
N ALA A 202 10.53 11.12 -15.47
CA ALA A 202 9.41 10.80 -16.38
C ALA A 202 8.23 10.10 -15.70
N THR A 203 8.48 9.22 -14.72
CA THR A 203 7.46 8.41 -14.04
C THR A 203 7.32 8.83 -12.58
N ARG A 204 6.08 8.97 -12.10
CA ARG A 204 5.78 9.46 -10.76
C ARG A 204 5.26 8.33 -9.87
N ASP A 205 6.05 7.98 -8.86
CA ASP A 205 5.73 6.94 -7.89
C ASP A 205 4.90 7.52 -6.75
N VAL A 206 3.74 6.91 -6.50
CA VAL A 206 2.73 7.37 -5.56
C VAL A 206 2.42 6.28 -4.51
N SER A 207 2.20 6.65 -3.24
CA SER A 207 1.82 5.79 -2.11
C SER A 207 0.63 6.43 -1.37
N LEU A 208 -0.34 5.66 -0.83
CA LEU A 208 -1.68 6.20 -0.52
C LEU A 208 -2.41 5.64 0.70
N THR A 209 -3.51 6.34 1.02
CA THR A 209 -4.62 5.98 1.90
C THR A 209 -5.95 6.09 1.12
N LEU A 210 -6.79 5.05 1.13
CA LEU A 210 -8.09 5.09 0.44
C LEU A 210 -9.19 5.77 1.29
N ALA A 211 -10.16 6.40 0.63
CA ALA A 211 -11.37 6.94 1.26
C ALA A 211 -12.63 6.20 0.78
N PHE A 212 -13.50 5.83 1.72
CA PHE A 212 -14.74 5.08 1.48
C PHE A 212 -15.85 5.46 2.46
N SER A 213 -17.12 5.44 2.02
CA SER A 213 -18.31 5.63 2.88
C SER A 213 -18.73 4.37 3.63
N ASP A 214 -18.91 3.23 2.93
CA ASP A 214 -19.81 2.16 3.44
C ASP A 214 -19.17 0.76 3.55
N LEU A 215 -17.86 0.63 3.35
CA LEU A 215 -17.19 -0.68 3.35
C LEU A 215 -16.57 -1.06 4.72
N GLY A 216 -16.89 -0.32 5.78
CA GLY A 216 -16.46 -0.64 7.14
C GLY A 216 -14.93 -0.56 7.35
N PRO A 217 -14.37 -1.27 8.35
CA PRO A 217 -12.96 -1.17 8.76
C PRO A 217 -11.97 -1.83 7.78
N LEU A 218 -12.38 -2.11 6.54
CA LEU A 218 -11.56 -2.80 5.54
C LEU A 218 -10.30 -2.03 5.14
N PHE A 219 -10.21 -0.72 5.45
CA PHE A 219 -9.22 0.19 4.89
C PHE A 219 -8.32 0.88 5.92
N GLY A 220 -8.28 0.35 7.15
CA GLY A 220 -7.39 0.80 8.22
C GLY A 220 -7.73 2.19 8.78
N ASP A 221 -6.93 2.61 9.77
CA ASP A 221 -7.20 3.80 10.59
C ASP A 221 -7.02 5.14 9.84
N GLY A 222 -6.56 5.11 8.59
CA GLY A 222 -6.33 6.31 7.78
C GLY A 222 -7.58 6.86 7.09
N ASN A 223 -8.67 6.09 7.06
CA ASN A 223 -9.92 6.50 6.41
C ASN A 223 -10.63 7.60 7.22
N VAL A 224 -10.95 8.72 6.56
CA VAL A 224 -11.65 9.86 7.18
C VAL A 224 -13.03 9.97 6.54
N CYS A 225 -14.05 9.37 7.18
CA CYS A 225 -15.40 9.27 6.61
C CYS A 225 -15.99 10.64 6.21
N THR A 226 -15.78 11.67 7.02
CA THR A 226 -16.26 13.03 6.73
C THR A 226 -15.68 13.59 5.43
N SER A 227 -14.42 13.26 5.10
CA SER A 227 -13.81 13.69 3.83
C SER A 227 -14.44 13.02 2.61
N PHE A 228 -15.10 11.87 2.79
CA PHE A 228 -15.84 11.21 1.71
C PHE A 228 -17.20 11.89 1.52
N GLU A 229 -17.94 12.11 2.60
CA GLU A 229 -19.25 12.78 2.57
C GLU A 229 -19.15 14.18 1.96
N ASP A 230 -18.11 14.91 2.33
CA ASP A 230 -17.87 16.26 1.86
C ASP A 230 -17.19 16.32 0.46
N PHE A 231 -16.88 15.17 -0.15
CA PHE A 231 -16.12 15.12 -1.39
C PHE A 231 -16.79 15.91 -2.51
N THR A 232 -18.10 15.72 -2.71
CA THR A 232 -18.87 16.41 -3.75
C THR A 232 -18.96 17.91 -3.53
N LEU A 233 -18.90 18.34 -2.26
CA LEU A 233 -18.95 19.74 -1.85
C LEU A 233 -17.61 20.46 -2.01
N TYR A 234 -16.48 19.77 -1.81
CA TYR A 234 -15.17 20.43 -1.78
C TYR A 234 -14.25 20.06 -2.93
N HIS A 235 -14.57 19.08 -3.77
CA HIS A 235 -13.72 18.69 -4.89
C HIS A 235 -13.63 19.82 -5.94
N PRO A 236 -12.44 20.41 -6.16
CA PRO A 236 -12.27 21.50 -7.11
C PRO A 236 -12.10 20.93 -8.53
N CYS A 237 -13.20 20.77 -9.25
CA CYS A 237 -13.17 20.33 -10.65
C CYS A 237 -12.20 21.20 -11.46
N ASN A 238 -11.23 20.56 -12.10
CA ASN A 238 -10.13 21.26 -12.79
C ASN A 238 -10.16 20.99 -14.31
N VAL A 239 -9.11 21.42 -15.01
CA VAL A 239 -9.00 21.30 -16.48
C VAL A 239 -9.11 19.86 -16.95
N TYR A 240 -8.57 18.89 -16.21
CA TYR A 240 -8.68 17.47 -16.55
C TYR A 240 -10.12 16.98 -16.41
N CYS A 241 -10.81 17.31 -15.31
CA CYS A 241 -12.22 16.90 -15.13
C CYS A 241 -13.09 17.36 -16.31
N ARG A 242 -12.91 18.61 -16.76
CA ARG A 242 -13.63 19.16 -17.91
C ARG A 242 -13.24 18.50 -19.23
N ALA A 243 -11.94 18.35 -19.50
CA ALA A 243 -11.44 17.77 -20.75
C ALA A 243 -11.83 16.30 -20.95
N PHE A 244 -12.00 15.54 -19.86
CA PHE A 244 -12.50 14.17 -19.85
C PHE A 244 -14.04 14.08 -19.72
N GLY A 245 -14.76 15.20 -19.81
CA GLY A 245 -16.22 15.23 -19.83
C GLY A 245 -16.89 14.82 -18.52
N LEU A 246 -16.21 14.93 -17.37
CA LEU A 246 -16.83 14.67 -16.07
C LEU A 246 -17.78 15.80 -15.71
N LYS A 247 -18.97 15.44 -15.21
CA LYS A 247 -19.95 16.40 -14.71
C LYS A 247 -19.40 17.10 -13.46
N PRO A 248 -19.51 18.43 -13.33
CA PRO A 248 -19.11 19.10 -12.10
C PRO A 248 -19.85 18.53 -10.88
N LEU A 249 -19.12 18.27 -9.79
CA LEU A 249 -19.71 17.74 -8.54
C LEU A 249 -20.42 18.81 -7.72
N LEU A 250 -19.97 20.06 -7.83
CA LEU A 250 -20.67 21.19 -7.25
C LEU A 250 -21.98 21.40 -8.00
N VAL A 251 -23.08 20.99 -7.37
CA VAL A 251 -24.40 21.49 -7.74
C VAL A 251 -24.37 22.99 -7.51
N ASP A 252 -24.81 23.78 -8.48
CA ASP A 252 -24.95 25.23 -8.34
C ASP A 252 -25.88 25.54 -7.14
N ILE A 253 -25.29 25.75 -5.95
CA ILE A 253 -26.02 26.07 -4.70
C ILE A 253 -26.74 27.43 -4.85
N SER A 254 -26.43 28.17 -5.91
CA SER A 254 -27.02 29.46 -6.27
C SER A 254 -28.55 29.41 -6.47
N ASN A 255 -29.16 28.24 -6.71
CA ASN A 255 -30.62 28.15 -6.97
C ASN A 255 -31.47 27.55 -5.84
N ASP A 256 -30.89 26.88 -4.84
CA ASP A 256 -31.67 26.18 -3.80
C ASP A 256 -31.55 26.78 -2.39
N ALA A 257 -30.66 27.74 -2.17
CA ALA A 257 -30.47 28.41 -0.87
C ALA A 257 -31.68 29.23 -0.39
N SER A 258 -32.73 29.40 -1.20
CA SER A 258 -33.96 30.09 -0.80
C SER A 258 -35.01 29.19 -0.12
N LYS A 259 -34.80 27.86 -0.04
CA LYS A 259 -35.76 26.97 0.63
C LYS A 259 -35.06 25.95 1.52
N LYS A 260 -35.19 26.18 2.83
CA LYS A 260 -34.92 25.25 3.96
C LYS A 260 -33.47 25.19 4.44
N ARG A 261 -33.13 26.13 5.33
CA ARG A 261 -32.24 25.82 6.45
C ARG A 261 -32.82 26.36 7.75
N ALA A 262 -33.81 25.63 8.28
CA ALA A 262 -34.20 25.71 9.68
C ALA A 262 -33.87 24.36 10.32
N GLN A 263 -33.02 24.41 11.34
CA GLN A 263 -32.71 23.39 12.34
C GLN A 263 -31.88 22.18 11.89
N SER A 264 -30.65 22.12 12.41
CA SER A 264 -29.93 20.87 12.67
C SER A 264 -29.51 20.87 14.15
N PRO A 265 -29.75 19.78 14.90
CA PRO A 265 -29.44 19.68 16.32
C PRO A 265 -27.95 19.42 16.56
N THR A 266 -27.43 20.08 17.59
CA THR A 266 -26.08 19.92 18.13
C THR A 266 -26.06 18.71 19.07
N SER A 267 -25.52 17.59 18.63
CA SER A 267 -25.03 16.55 19.53
C SER A 267 -23.77 15.95 18.94
N GLU A 268 -22.62 16.28 19.55
CA GLU A 268 -21.34 15.62 19.27
C GLU A 268 -21.45 14.13 19.60
N PRO A 269 -20.93 13.22 18.76
CA PRO A 269 -20.80 11.82 19.13
C PRO A 269 -19.64 11.65 20.14
N GLU A 270 -19.95 11.16 21.33
CA GLU A 270 -18.94 10.71 22.29
C GLU A 270 -18.20 9.47 21.72
N PHE A 271 -16.89 9.59 21.53
CA PHE A 271 -16.03 8.46 21.20
C PHE A 271 -15.76 7.63 22.46
N PRO A 272 -15.72 6.28 22.37
CA PRO A 272 -15.39 5.43 23.50
C PRO A 272 -13.97 5.73 24.00
N SER A 273 -13.78 5.68 25.32
CA SER A 273 -12.47 5.94 25.90
C SER A 273 -11.49 4.81 25.54
N VAL A 274 -10.19 5.13 25.55
CA VAL A 274 -9.13 4.15 25.30
C VAL A 274 -9.20 2.96 26.29
N ALA A 275 -9.77 3.16 27.48
CA ALA A 275 -10.00 2.09 28.44
C ALA A 275 -11.06 1.08 27.96
N ASP A 276 -12.11 1.56 27.28
CA ASP A 276 -13.22 0.72 26.79
C ASP A 276 -12.75 -0.21 25.65
N VAL A 277 -11.89 0.32 24.76
CA VAL A 277 -11.27 -0.47 23.68
C VAL A 277 -10.31 -1.54 24.24
N ILE A 278 -9.59 -1.23 25.31
CA ILE A 278 -8.67 -2.19 25.96
C ILE A 278 -9.46 -3.32 26.64
N VAL A 279 -10.61 -3.02 27.25
CA VAL A 279 -11.46 -4.02 27.90
C VAL A 279 -12.13 -4.93 26.88
N GLU A 280 -12.59 -4.41 25.73
CA GLU A 280 -13.22 -5.23 24.69
C GLU A 280 -12.23 -6.22 24.03
N VAL A 281 -11.00 -5.76 23.77
CA VAL A 281 -9.94 -6.60 23.17
C VAL A 281 -9.44 -7.69 24.13
N LEU A 282 -9.46 -7.43 25.44
CA LEU A 282 -9.02 -8.40 26.45
C LEU A 282 -10.16 -9.31 26.96
N GLY A 283 -11.40 -8.83 26.98
CA GLY A 283 -12.58 -9.58 27.45
C GLY A 283 -12.99 -10.73 26.53
N ASN A 284 -12.78 -10.60 25.21
CA ASN A 284 -13.14 -11.62 24.23
C ASN A 284 -12.24 -12.88 24.24
N ARG A 285 -11.27 -12.98 25.16
CA ARG A 285 -10.42 -14.18 25.32
C ARG A 285 -10.84 -15.15 26.42
N SER A 286 -11.83 -14.81 27.25
CA SER A 286 -12.23 -15.67 28.38
C SER A 286 -13.40 -16.62 28.08
N ALA A 287 -14.10 -16.47 26.95
CA ALA A 287 -15.27 -17.27 26.61
C ALA A 287 -15.04 -18.13 25.34
N LYS A 288 -14.08 -19.07 25.38
CA LYS A 288 -14.00 -20.23 24.46
C LYS A 288 -12.87 -21.19 24.87
N SER A 289 -13.03 -21.83 26.03
CA SER A 289 -12.37 -23.10 26.33
C SER A 289 -13.44 -24.13 26.68
N GLY A 290 -13.95 -24.81 25.67
CA GLY A 290 -14.72 -26.04 25.87
C GLY A 290 -13.80 -27.16 26.41
N PRO A 291 -14.35 -28.15 27.13
CA PRO A 291 -13.56 -29.21 27.73
C PRO A 291 -12.95 -30.13 26.66
N ALA A 292 -11.71 -30.54 26.88
CA ALA A 292 -10.96 -31.45 26.03
C ALA A 292 -11.62 -32.85 25.98
N PRO A 293 -11.68 -33.52 24.81
CA PRO A 293 -12.17 -34.89 24.75
C PRO A 293 -11.12 -35.87 25.30
N LEU A 294 -11.58 -36.77 26.16
CA LEU A 294 -10.85 -37.93 26.67
C LEU A 294 -10.47 -38.87 25.51
N ALA A 295 -9.18 -39.17 25.39
CA ALA A 295 -8.68 -40.15 24.44
C ALA A 295 -8.98 -41.57 24.94
N ALA A 296 -9.76 -42.31 24.15
CA ALA A 296 -9.99 -43.73 24.34
C ALA A 296 -8.82 -44.54 23.76
N ASN A 297 -8.35 -45.52 24.55
CA ASN A 297 -7.44 -46.58 24.16
C ASN A 297 -8.17 -47.59 23.28
N GLU A 298 -7.65 -47.92 22.09
CA GLU A 298 -7.84 -49.24 21.47
C GLU A 298 -6.59 -49.68 20.69
N PRO A 299 -6.34 -51.00 20.58
CA PRO A 299 -5.04 -51.57 20.23
C PRO A 299 -4.86 -51.83 18.73
N ALA A 300 -3.59 -52.01 18.35
CA ALA A 300 -3.13 -52.34 17.01
C ALA A 300 -3.53 -53.75 16.54
N PRO A 301 -3.61 -53.98 15.21
CA PRO A 301 -3.33 -55.28 14.63
C PRO A 301 -1.97 -55.31 13.92
N ASP A 302 -1.32 -56.45 14.14
CA ASP A 302 0.00 -56.87 13.68
C ASP A 302 -0.12 -57.73 12.40
N SER A 303 1.03 -57.96 11.74
CA SER A 303 1.31 -58.86 10.58
C SER A 303 0.87 -58.39 9.17
N GLY A 304 1.66 -58.50 8.10
CA GLY A 304 3.01 -59.07 7.93
C GLY A 304 3.50 -58.95 6.46
N THR A 305 4.82 -58.74 6.33
CA THR A 305 5.77 -59.26 5.31
C THR A 305 5.38 -59.43 3.83
N SER A 306 6.13 -58.77 2.94
CA SER A 306 7.02 -59.45 1.96
C SER A 306 8.02 -58.47 1.33
N ALA A 307 9.26 -58.94 1.19
CA ALA A 307 10.46 -58.25 0.72
C ALA A 307 10.62 -58.28 -0.82
N LEU A 308 11.42 -57.37 -1.37
CA LEU A 308 12.72 -57.64 -2.02
C LEU A 308 13.31 -56.37 -2.71
N GLN A 309 14.57 -56.06 -2.39
CA GLN A 309 15.73 -55.78 -3.29
C GLN A 309 15.58 -54.68 -4.39
N ASP A 310 16.52 -53.77 -4.67
CA ASP A 310 17.97 -53.67 -4.40
C ASP A 310 18.43 -52.20 -4.56
N ALA A 311 19.51 -51.85 -3.87
CA ALA A 311 20.37 -50.68 -4.14
C ALA A 311 21.41 -51.05 -5.24
N PRO A 312 22.23 -50.14 -5.83
CA PRO A 312 23.27 -49.48 -5.03
C PRO A 312 23.86 -48.14 -5.56
N SER A 313 24.65 -47.56 -4.66
CA SER A 313 26.01 -47.03 -4.91
C SER A 313 26.23 -45.55 -5.21
N THR A 314 27.03 -45.01 -4.29
CA THR A 314 27.75 -43.74 -4.21
C THR A 314 28.74 -43.48 -5.36
N ARG A 315 28.95 -42.20 -5.71
CA ARG A 315 30.23 -41.76 -6.28
C ARG A 315 30.64 -40.36 -5.80
N LYS A 316 31.71 -40.33 -5.00
CA LYS A 316 32.56 -39.17 -4.72
C LYS A 316 33.52 -38.95 -5.91
N SER A 317 33.74 -37.71 -6.33
CA SER A 317 34.93 -37.27 -7.09
C SER A 317 35.30 -35.86 -6.62
N ARG A 318 36.32 -35.64 -5.79
CA ARG A 318 37.78 -35.60 -6.06
C ARG A 318 38.19 -34.46 -7.00
N ARG A 319 38.77 -33.42 -6.35
CA ARG A 319 39.80 -32.46 -6.78
C ARG A 319 40.50 -32.80 -8.11
N LEU A 320 40.62 -31.77 -8.97
CA LEU A 320 41.78 -31.54 -9.81
C LEU A 320 42.18 -30.05 -9.71
N GLN A 321 43.41 -29.83 -9.27
CA GLN A 321 44.17 -28.61 -9.52
C GLN A 321 44.65 -28.70 -10.97
N ASP A 322 44.65 -27.58 -11.69
CA ASP A 322 45.66 -27.42 -12.73
C ASP A 322 46.18 -25.98 -12.77
N LYS A 323 47.52 -25.91 -12.76
CA LYS A 323 48.32 -24.72 -12.98
C LYS A 323 48.70 -24.74 -14.46
N SER A 324 48.49 -23.65 -15.18
CA SER A 324 49.34 -23.33 -16.33
C SER A 324 49.71 -21.85 -16.35
N LYS A 325 50.98 -21.64 -16.65
CA LYS A 325 51.77 -20.41 -16.66
C LYS A 325 51.81 -19.83 -18.08
N LYS A 326 52.05 -18.51 -18.15
CA LYS A 326 52.71 -17.73 -19.23
C LYS A 326 51.92 -17.62 -20.55
N ALA A 327 51.94 -16.55 -21.34
CA ALA A 327 52.70 -15.29 -21.46
C ALA A 327 51.72 -14.24 -22.05
N GLY A 328 51.84 -12.92 -21.97
CA GLY A 328 53.01 -12.05 -21.97
C GLY A 328 53.28 -11.52 -23.39
N THR A 329 52.60 -10.45 -23.83
CA THR A 329 52.94 -9.45 -24.88
C THR A 329 51.65 -8.71 -25.30
N ASN A 330 51.56 -7.43 -25.69
CA ASN A 330 52.42 -6.24 -25.65
C ASN A 330 51.55 -5.02 -26.06
N CYS A 331 51.93 -3.83 -25.58
CA CYS A 331 51.79 -2.48 -26.19
C CYS A 331 50.37 -1.96 -26.58
N LYS A 332 49.97 -0.71 -26.31
CA LYS A 332 50.67 0.55 -26.05
C LYS A 332 49.92 1.35 -24.99
#